data_AF-G2Y868-F1
#
_entry.id   AF-G2Y868-F1
#
_cell.length_a   1.000
_cell.length_b   1.000
_cell.length_c   1.000
_cell.angle_alpha   90.00
_cell.angle_beta   90.00
_cell.angle_gamma   90.00
#
_symmetry.space_group_name_H-M   'P 1'
#
loop_
_entity.id
_entity.type
_entity.pdbx_description
1 polymer ?
#
loop_
_entity_poly.entity_id
_entity_poly.type
_entity_poly.pdbx_seq_one_letter_code
_entity_poly.pdbx_strand_id
1 'polypeptide(L)'
;MSPSQDTRPSDDSSPPMWEIKPIPGKGQGVLATQTIPPGTLLFHEKPLLTTETLTSLDTTEKQLAQLLRGLPKESQRAYLSLHNNYPGQGSPLTNIIRSNAYPLGPSSPIGGIFKNISRINHSCLPTTQHSWNPKRQEFLVHAVREIQPGEEITTSYHVGGPSSERKAELKEYFKFDCSCCLCSLPAAELKKSDARLIRAAALDQAIGHAETVMRNPEKVLRSCKSLETIYREEGIKDQRIGRVYWDAFQICNRHGDLARASAFAKKYRESKILGEGEDSEGAVEALVFMRDPKKDDSYGGSQRWKSKVEDIPKGVSDEEFEKWLWRE
;
A
#
# COMPACT_ATOMS: atom_id res chain seq x y z
N MET A 1 22.28 42.02 -0.14
CA MET A 1 22.99 40.73 0.05
C MET A 1 21.94 39.65 0.12
N SER A 2 21.71 38.98 -1.00
CA SER A 2 20.66 37.98 -1.19
C SER A 2 21.14 36.63 -0.65
N PRO A 3 20.31 35.85 0.07
CA PRO A 3 20.69 34.51 0.49
C PRO A 3 20.57 33.56 -0.70
N SER A 4 21.70 32.92 -0.98
CA SER A 4 21.93 31.90 -2.00
C SER A 4 20.95 30.73 -1.86
N GLN A 5 20.18 30.49 -2.92
CA GLN A 5 19.43 29.27 -3.12
C GLN A 5 20.41 28.16 -3.48
N ASP A 6 20.60 27.22 -2.55
CA ASP A 6 21.34 25.97 -2.79
C ASP A 6 20.42 25.01 -3.55
N THR A 7 20.30 25.21 -4.87
CA THR A 7 19.65 24.25 -5.77
C THR A 7 20.67 23.16 -6.11
N ARG A 8 20.67 22.07 -5.36
CA ARG A 8 21.33 20.84 -5.82
C ARG A 8 20.51 20.24 -6.98
N PRO A 9 21.10 20.07 -8.18
CA PRO A 9 20.49 19.27 -9.22
C PRO A 9 20.63 17.79 -8.85
N SER A 10 19.52 17.07 -8.74
CA SER A 10 19.53 15.60 -8.67
C SER A 10 19.78 15.07 -10.07
N ASP A 11 21.06 15.01 -10.44
CA ASP A 11 21.52 14.39 -11.68
C ASP A 11 21.60 12.87 -11.47
N ASP A 12 20.44 12.19 -11.54
CA ASP A 12 20.41 10.74 -11.69
C ASP A 12 20.47 10.43 -13.20
N SER A 13 21.70 10.41 -13.72
CA SER A 13 22.02 10.11 -15.12
C SER A 13 21.86 8.63 -15.48
N SER A 14 21.37 7.81 -14.55
CA SER A 14 21.04 6.41 -14.78
C SER A 14 19.71 6.31 -15.55
N PRO A 15 19.61 5.48 -16.60
CA PRO A 15 18.31 5.20 -17.21
C PRO A 15 17.37 4.60 -16.14
N PRO A 16 16.06 4.88 -16.22
CA PRO A 16 15.11 4.32 -15.27
C PRO A 16 15.15 2.78 -15.29
N MET A 17 14.96 2.17 -14.13
CA MET A 17 14.88 0.71 -13.97
C MET A 17 13.60 0.10 -14.58
N TRP A 18 12.83 0.91 -15.29
CA TRP A 18 11.55 0.57 -15.87
C TRP A 18 11.35 1.28 -17.21
N GLU A 19 10.48 0.72 -18.03
CA GLU A 19 10.05 1.30 -19.27
C GLU A 19 8.54 1.14 -19.45
N ILE A 20 7.89 2.10 -20.10
CA ILE A 20 6.48 2.00 -20.47
C ILE A 20 6.37 1.40 -21.86
N LYS A 21 5.65 0.30 -21.99
CA LYS A 21 5.43 -0.40 -23.26
C LYS A 21 3.97 -0.79 -23.46
N PRO A 22 3.51 -0.92 -24.71
CA PRO A 22 2.26 -1.60 -25.00
C PRO A 22 2.29 -3.05 -24.51
N ILE A 23 1.27 -3.46 -23.76
CA ILE A 23 1.06 -4.84 -23.31
C ILE A 23 -0.21 -5.37 -23.96
N PRO A 24 -0.15 -6.50 -24.70
CA PRO A 24 -1.31 -7.09 -25.35
C PRO A 24 -2.50 -7.26 -24.39
N GLY A 25 -3.65 -6.70 -24.76
CA GLY A 25 -4.87 -6.76 -23.95
C GLY A 25 -4.93 -5.85 -22.72
N LYS A 26 -3.85 -5.10 -22.39
CA LYS A 26 -3.80 -4.19 -21.22
C LYS A 26 -3.53 -2.72 -21.58
N GLY A 27 -3.30 -2.40 -22.85
CA GLY A 27 -2.96 -1.04 -23.26
C GLY A 27 -1.49 -0.75 -22.99
N GLN A 28 -1.17 0.31 -22.24
CA GLN A 28 0.19 0.59 -21.80
C GLN A 28 0.43 -0.08 -20.43
N GLY A 29 1.64 -0.51 -20.17
CA GLY A 29 2.06 -0.98 -18.86
C GLY A 29 3.53 -0.72 -18.61
N VAL A 30 3.96 -0.96 -17.38
CA VAL A 30 5.33 -0.69 -16.92
C VAL A 30 6.06 -2.02 -16.79
N LEU A 31 7.22 -2.17 -17.44
CA LEU A 31 8.06 -3.35 -17.35
C LEU A 31 9.40 -2.99 -16.70
N ALA A 32 9.93 -3.89 -15.86
CA ALA A 32 11.27 -3.75 -15.31
C ALA A 32 12.32 -3.97 -16.40
N THR A 33 13.35 -3.13 -16.46
CA THR A 33 14.47 -3.25 -17.42
C THR A 33 15.66 -4.02 -16.84
N GLN A 34 15.68 -4.20 -15.52
CA GLN A 34 16.70 -4.90 -14.75
C GLN A 34 16.08 -5.55 -13.50
N THR A 35 16.85 -6.35 -12.76
CA THR A 35 16.41 -6.87 -11.46
C THR A 35 16.26 -5.72 -10.47
N ILE A 36 15.10 -5.63 -9.81
CA ILE A 36 14.78 -4.59 -8.83
C ILE A 36 14.64 -5.24 -7.45
N PRO A 37 15.48 -4.88 -6.47
CA PRO A 37 15.36 -5.36 -5.09
C PRO A 37 14.11 -4.83 -4.37
N PRO A 38 13.57 -5.56 -3.37
CA PRO A 38 12.55 -5.02 -2.46
C PRO A 38 13.02 -3.74 -1.76
N GLY A 39 12.11 -2.79 -1.55
CA GLY A 39 12.37 -1.49 -0.93
C GLY A 39 12.86 -0.41 -1.89
N THR A 40 13.10 -0.75 -3.16
CA THR A 40 13.53 0.21 -4.18
C THR A 40 12.40 1.20 -4.49
N LEU A 41 12.69 2.50 -4.40
CA LEU A 41 11.81 3.58 -4.87
C LEU A 41 11.85 3.62 -6.41
N LEU A 42 10.72 3.30 -7.04
CA LEU A 42 10.60 3.19 -8.51
C LEU A 42 10.02 4.45 -9.14
N PHE A 43 9.06 5.07 -8.47
CA PHE A 43 8.42 6.30 -8.91
C PHE A 43 8.28 7.27 -7.76
N HIS A 44 8.51 8.54 -8.04
CA HIS A 44 8.09 9.65 -7.20
C HIS A 44 7.57 10.76 -8.13
N GLU A 45 6.29 11.10 -8.03
CA GLU A 45 5.69 12.11 -8.90
C GLU A 45 4.82 13.07 -8.11
N LYS A 46 4.93 14.36 -8.43
CA LYS A 46 3.89 15.33 -8.08
C LYS A 46 2.70 15.11 -9.01
N PRO A 47 1.45 15.29 -8.51
CA PRO A 47 0.27 15.14 -9.35
C PRO A 47 0.29 16.18 -10.49
N LEU A 48 -0.11 15.74 -11.70
CA LEU A 48 -0.40 16.63 -12.83
C LEU A 48 -1.59 17.54 -12.51
N LEU A 49 -2.60 16.98 -11.82
CA LEU A 49 -3.78 17.66 -11.31
C LEU A 49 -4.31 16.91 -10.09
N THR A 50 -5.06 17.62 -9.26
CA THR A 50 -5.80 17.06 -8.12
C THR A 50 -7.29 17.30 -8.30
N THR A 51 -8.12 16.50 -7.61
CA THR A 51 -9.58 16.66 -7.60
C THR A 51 -10.05 17.66 -6.54
N GLU A 52 -9.13 18.32 -5.83
CA GLU A 52 -9.43 19.19 -4.68
C GLU A 52 -10.37 20.36 -5.04
N THR A 53 -10.20 20.91 -6.24
CA THR A 53 -11.00 22.05 -6.71
C THR A 53 -12.30 21.64 -7.41
N LEU A 54 -12.60 20.34 -7.50
CA LEU A 54 -13.79 19.82 -8.19
C LEU A 54 -14.96 19.75 -7.21
N THR A 55 -15.83 20.74 -7.28
CA THR A 55 -16.88 20.98 -6.26
C THR A 55 -18.27 20.51 -6.67
N SER A 56 -18.51 20.23 -7.96
CA SER A 56 -19.82 19.77 -8.46
C SER A 56 -19.67 18.91 -9.72
N LEU A 57 -20.44 17.83 -9.80
CA LEU A 57 -20.47 16.91 -10.94
C LEU A 57 -20.86 17.61 -12.25
N ASP A 58 -21.80 18.57 -12.19
CA ASP A 58 -22.30 19.28 -13.38
C ASP A 58 -21.24 20.22 -14.00
N THR A 59 -20.31 20.71 -13.19
CA THR A 59 -19.25 21.64 -13.62
C THR A 59 -17.89 20.97 -13.76
N THR A 60 -17.74 19.72 -13.32
CA THR A 60 -16.46 19.00 -13.24
C THR A 60 -15.74 19.00 -14.59
N GLU A 61 -16.42 18.63 -15.68
CA GLU A 61 -15.78 18.55 -17.00
C GLU A 61 -15.24 19.91 -17.48
N LYS A 62 -15.99 21.00 -17.25
CA LYS A 62 -15.58 22.35 -17.63
C LYS A 62 -14.41 22.84 -16.77
N GLN A 63 -14.45 22.57 -15.46
CA GLN A 63 -13.37 22.89 -14.53
C GLN A 63 -12.09 22.13 -14.91
N LEU A 64 -12.19 20.85 -15.23
CA LEU A 64 -11.06 20.04 -15.71
C LEU A 64 -10.47 20.58 -17.01
N ALA A 65 -11.30 20.96 -17.97
CA ALA A 65 -10.82 21.57 -19.20
C ALA A 65 -10.05 22.88 -18.94
N GLN A 66 -10.49 23.69 -17.97
CA GLN A 66 -9.79 24.91 -17.58
C GLN A 66 -8.45 24.61 -16.89
N LEU A 67 -8.44 23.70 -15.91
CA LEU A 67 -7.21 23.27 -15.22
C LEU A 67 -6.20 22.72 -16.21
N LEU A 68 -6.64 21.80 -17.08
CA LEU A 68 -5.79 21.18 -18.10
C LEU A 68 -5.19 22.21 -19.05
N ARG A 69 -5.98 23.20 -19.52
CA ARG A 69 -5.46 24.28 -20.37
C ARG A 69 -4.35 25.11 -19.71
N GLY A 70 -4.38 25.23 -18.39
CA GLY A 70 -3.36 25.93 -17.60
C GLY A 70 -2.04 25.15 -17.44
N LEU A 71 -2.03 23.83 -17.68
CA LEU A 71 -0.83 23.01 -17.55
C LEU A 71 0.12 23.19 -18.74
N PRO A 72 1.43 22.88 -18.60
CA PRO A 72 2.35 22.78 -19.73
C PRO A 72 1.84 21.82 -20.82
N LYS A 73 2.20 22.07 -22.08
CA LYS A 73 1.72 21.26 -23.21
C LYS A 73 2.09 19.78 -23.11
N GLU A 74 3.23 19.46 -22.51
CA GLU A 74 3.61 18.07 -22.24
C GLU A 74 2.68 17.42 -21.23
N SER A 75 2.37 18.08 -20.11
CA SER A 75 1.41 17.62 -19.10
C SER A 75 0.01 17.44 -19.67
N GLN A 76 -0.43 18.35 -20.56
CA GLN A 76 -1.70 18.22 -21.29
C GLN A 76 -1.74 16.93 -22.11
N ARG A 77 -0.70 16.67 -22.90
CA ARG A 77 -0.59 15.45 -23.72
C ARG A 77 -0.51 14.21 -22.85
N ALA A 78 0.26 14.25 -21.77
CA ALA A 78 0.37 13.15 -20.82
C ALA A 78 -1.01 12.77 -20.27
N TYR A 79 -1.76 13.73 -19.74
CA TYR A 79 -3.11 13.53 -19.25
C TYR A 79 -4.06 12.95 -20.31
N LEU A 80 -4.12 13.58 -21.49
CA LEU A 80 -5.02 13.15 -22.58
C LEU A 80 -4.65 11.78 -23.16
N SER A 81 -3.43 11.30 -22.92
CA SER A 81 -2.98 9.98 -23.33
C SER A 81 -3.26 8.88 -22.29
N LEU A 82 -3.74 9.23 -21.09
CA LEU A 82 -4.10 8.25 -20.06
C LEU A 82 -5.32 7.43 -20.49
N HIS A 83 -5.47 6.25 -19.91
CA HIS A 83 -6.52 5.33 -20.31
C HIS A 83 -7.90 5.87 -19.90
N ASN A 84 -8.92 5.62 -20.72
CA ASN A 84 -10.30 5.98 -20.41
C ASN A 84 -11.15 4.71 -20.49
N ASN A 85 -11.59 4.20 -19.34
CA ASN A 85 -12.45 3.01 -19.24
C ASN A 85 -13.89 3.24 -19.73
N TYR A 86 -14.27 4.49 -20.03
CA TYR A 86 -15.62 4.89 -20.43
C TYR A 86 -15.60 5.67 -21.76
N PRO A 87 -15.03 5.10 -22.84
CA PRO A 87 -14.99 5.78 -24.13
C PRO A 87 -16.41 5.95 -24.68
N GLY A 88 -16.67 7.08 -25.34
CA GLY A 88 -17.98 7.39 -25.93
C GLY A 88 -19.07 7.77 -24.92
N GLN A 89 -18.81 7.64 -23.61
CA GLN A 89 -19.65 8.26 -22.58
C GLN A 89 -19.26 9.74 -22.46
N GLY A 90 -20.23 10.61 -22.18
CA GLY A 90 -19.98 12.04 -21.99
C GLY A 90 -18.90 12.31 -20.93
N SER A 91 -18.37 13.54 -20.92
CA SER A 91 -17.35 13.99 -19.97
C SER A 91 -16.01 13.21 -20.04
N PRO A 92 -15.32 13.21 -21.20
CA PRO A 92 -14.10 12.43 -21.39
C PRO A 92 -12.97 12.76 -20.41
N LEU A 93 -12.81 14.03 -19.99
CA LEU A 93 -11.78 14.38 -19.02
C LEU A 93 -12.10 13.79 -17.66
N THR A 94 -13.36 13.85 -17.23
CA THR A 94 -13.83 13.25 -15.98
C THR A 94 -13.64 11.72 -16.00
N ASN A 95 -13.90 11.07 -17.13
CA ASN A 95 -13.74 9.62 -17.26
C ASN A 95 -12.27 9.18 -17.18
N ILE A 96 -11.33 10.02 -17.64
CA ILE A 96 -9.89 9.80 -17.41
C ILE A 96 -9.58 9.86 -15.91
N ILE A 97 -10.11 10.83 -15.16
CA ILE A 97 -9.91 10.87 -13.70
C ILE A 97 -10.42 9.59 -13.04
N ARG A 98 -11.67 9.23 -13.33
CA ARG A 98 -12.30 8.03 -12.78
C ARG A 98 -11.49 6.75 -13.04
N SER A 99 -10.73 6.71 -14.14
CA SER A 99 -9.94 5.54 -14.52
C SER A 99 -8.52 5.52 -13.94
N ASN A 100 -7.98 6.67 -13.49
CA ASN A 100 -6.54 6.81 -13.21
C ASN A 100 -6.19 7.51 -11.89
N ALA A 101 -7.18 8.06 -11.17
CA ALA A 101 -6.94 8.80 -9.94
C ALA A 101 -6.52 7.90 -8.79
N TYR A 102 -5.49 8.32 -8.05
CA TYR A 102 -5.11 7.71 -6.79
C TYR A 102 -5.48 8.63 -5.61
N PRO A 103 -6.01 8.11 -4.49
CA PRO A 103 -6.25 8.91 -3.31
C PRO A 103 -4.91 9.45 -2.74
N LEU A 104 -4.89 10.73 -2.39
CA LEU A 104 -3.72 11.40 -1.80
C LEU A 104 -3.64 11.15 -0.29
N GLY A 105 -3.57 9.86 0.08
CA GLY A 105 -3.45 9.38 1.46
C GLY A 105 -4.61 8.46 1.91
N PRO A 106 -4.42 7.70 3.00
CA PRO A 106 -5.46 6.85 3.56
C PRO A 106 -6.67 7.69 3.97
N SER A 107 -7.83 7.48 3.35
CA SER A 107 -9.07 8.23 3.58
C SER A 107 -9.13 9.65 3.01
N SER A 108 -8.17 10.06 2.17
CA SER A 108 -8.27 11.36 1.48
C SER A 108 -9.39 11.34 0.44
N PRO A 109 -10.33 12.31 0.45
CA PRO A 109 -11.31 12.46 -0.62
C PRO A 109 -10.69 13.08 -1.89
N ILE A 110 -9.43 13.52 -1.82
CA ILE A 110 -8.71 14.16 -2.92
C ILE A 110 -7.93 13.08 -3.68
N GLY A 111 -8.22 12.96 -4.97
CA GLY A 111 -7.47 12.15 -5.91
C GLY A 111 -6.40 12.97 -6.64
N GLY A 112 -5.27 12.33 -6.96
CA GLY A 112 -4.24 12.86 -7.85
C GLY A 112 -4.14 12.04 -9.13
N ILE A 113 -3.78 12.71 -10.23
CA ILE A 113 -3.46 12.08 -11.51
C ILE A 113 -1.98 12.24 -11.79
N PHE A 114 -1.34 11.19 -12.27
CA PHE A 114 0.11 11.11 -12.41
C PHE A 114 0.49 10.74 -13.83
N LYS A 115 1.69 11.14 -14.28
CA LYS A 115 2.12 10.96 -15.68
C LYS A 115 2.46 9.50 -15.94
N ASN A 116 3.35 8.92 -15.13
CA ASN A 116 3.82 7.55 -15.32
C ASN A 116 3.19 6.60 -14.30
N ILE A 117 2.92 7.04 -13.06
CA ILE A 117 2.31 6.17 -12.03
C ILE A 117 0.92 5.67 -12.45
N SER A 118 0.14 6.50 -13.16
CA SER A 118 -1.14 6.08 -13.74
C SER A 118 -1.03 5.06 -14.88
N ARG A 119 0.18 4.61 -15.25
CA ARG A 119 0.43 3.52 -16.22
C ARG A 119 0.67 2.16 -15.56
N ILE A 120 0.83 2.13 -14.23
CA ILE A 120 1.08 0.89 -13.50
C ILE A 120 -0.22 0.08 -13.47
N ASN A 121 -0.21 -1.09 -14.09
CA ASN A 121 -1.39 -1.95 -14.17
C ASN A 121 -1.67 -2.72 -12.89
N HIS A 122 -2.83 -3.37 -12.86
CA HIS A 122 -3.27 -4.20 -11.76
C HIS A 122 -2.64 -5.60 -11.72
N SER A 123 -2.35 -6.08 -10.51
CA SER A 123 -2.27 -7.50 -10.17
C SER A 123 -2.87 -7.74 -8.77
N CYS A 124 -3.56 -8.86 -8.57
CA CYS A 124 -4.04 -9.26 -7.22
C CYS A 124 -2.89 -9.62 -6.28
N LEU A 125 -1.72 -9.93 -6.84
CA LEU A 125 -0.44 -10.11 -6.14
C LEU A 125 0.57 -9.11 -6.72
N PRO A 126 0.53 -7.85 -6.28
CA PRO A 126 1.30 -6.78 -6.90
C PRO A 126 2.81 -6.93 -6.64
N THR A 127 3.61 -6.30 -7.49
CA THR A 127 5.06 -6.15 -7.27
C THR A 127 5.38 -4.93 -6.41
N THR A 128 4.46 -3.96 -6.35
CA THR A 128 4.66 -2.67 -5.69
C THR A 128 3.56 -2.31 -4.71
N GLN A 129 3.90 -1.40 -3.81
CA GLN A 129 2.97 -0.63 -3.01
C GLN A 129 3.13 0.84 -3.35
N HIS A 130 2.02 1.58 -3.25
CA HIS A 130 2.02 3.02 -3.42
C HIS A 130 1.66 3.75 -2.12
N SER A 131 2.17 4.96 -1.96
CA SER A 131 1.85 5.83 -0.84
C SER A 131 1.90 7.30 -1.24
N TRP A 132 1.13 8.13 -0.54
CA TRP A 132 1.25 9.59 -0.62
C TRP A 132 2.18 10.07 0.49
N ASN A 133 3.22 10.82 0.15
CA ASN A 133 4.09 11.48 1.12
C ASN A 133 3.71 12.98 1.21
N PRO A 134 3.00 13.40 2.27
CA PRO A 134 2.51 14.77 2.38
C PRO A 134 3.63 15.79 2.59
N LYS A 135 4.79 15.40 3.14
CA LYS A 135 5.93 16.31 3.29
C LYS A 135 6.57 16.64 1.94
N ARG A 136 6.64 15.65 1.05
CA ARG A 136 7.18 15.80 -0.31
C ARG A 136 6.14 16.34 -1.29
N GLN A 137 4.85 16.19 -0.97
CA GLN A 137 3.73 16.40 -1.90
C GLN A 137 3.91 15.51 -3.16
N GLU A 138 4.37 14.28 -2.95
CA GLU A 138 4.67 13.31 -3.99
C GLU A 138 4.00 11.98 -3.71
N PHE A 139 3.56 11.32 -4.78
CA PHE A 139 3.11 9.95 -4.75
C PHE A 139 4.29 9.04 -5.05
N LEU A 140 4.53 8.09 -4.15
CA LEU A 140 5.68 7.21 -4.14
C LEU A 140 5.24 5.79 -4.49
N VAL A 141 6.07 5.06 -5.21
CA VAL A 141 5.86 3.64 -5.51
C VAL A 141 7.13 2.87 -5.19
N HIS A 142 7.03 1.91 -4.27
CA HIS A 142 8.14 1.06 -3.86
C HIS A 142 7.91 -0.40 -4.26
N ALA A 143 8.97 -1.10 -4.64
CA ALA A 143 8.94 -2.54 -4.83
C ALA A 143 8.77 -3.26 -3.47
N VAL A 144 7.78 -4.14 -3.33
CA VAL A 144 7.57 -4.92 -2.09
C VAL A 144 8.12 -6.34 -2.19
N ARG A 145 8.63 -6.71 -3.36
CA ARG A 145 9.33 -7.96 -3.64
C ARG A 145 10.32 -7.72 -4.76
N GLU A 146 11.20 -8.70 -4.97
CA GLU A 146 12.08 -8.70 -6.13
C GLU A 146 11.25 -8.75 -7.41
N ILE A 147 11.67 -7.96 -8.41
CA ILE A 147 11.07 -7.87 -9.74
C ILE A 147 12.14 -8.21 -10.76
N GLN A 148 11.87 -9.16 -11.64
CA GLN A 148 12.85 -9.62 -12.64
C GLN A 148 12.78 -8.78 -13.93
N PRO A 149 13.86 -8.70 -14.73
CA PRO A 149 13.82 -8.02 -16.03
C PRO A 149 12.70 -8.57 -16.91
N GLY A 150 11.92 -7.67 -17.52
CA GLY A 150 10.75 -8.00 -18.33
C GLY A 150 9.47 -8.31 -17.54
N GLU A 151 9.53 -8.42 -16.21
CA GLU A 151 8.33 -8.55 -15.38
C GLU A 151 7.56 -7.24 -15.31
N GLU A 152 6.23 -7.32 -15.32
CA GLU A 152 5.36 -6.15 -15.23
C GLU A 152 5.32 -5.61 -13.80
N ILE A 153 5.62 -4.32 -13.66
CA ILE A 153 5.46 -3.57 -12.41
C ILE A 153 3.97 -3.29 -12.23
N THR A 154 3.41 -3.80 -11.14
CA THR A 154 1.97 -3.80 -10.87
C THR A 154 1.64 -3.34 -9.46
N THR A 155 0.44 -2.79 -9.30
CA THR A 155 -0.17 -2.41 -8.01
C THR A 155 -1.52 -3.11 -7.83
N SER A 156 -2.07 -3.15 -6.61
CA SER A 156 -3.45 -3.57 -6.40
C SER A 156 -4.41 -2.40 -6.62
N TYR A 157 -5.57 -2.68 -7.21
CA TYR A 157 -6.68 -1.72 -7.41
C TYR A 157 -7.86 -1.99 -6.47
N HIS A 158 -7.80 -3.07 -5.69
CA HIS A 158 -8.81 -3.48 -4.73
C HIS A 158 -8.18 -3.71 -3.36
N VAL A 159 -9.01 -3.89 -2.34
CA VAL A 159 -8.55 -4.10 -0.94
C VAL A 159 -8.21 -5.55 -0.61
N GLY A 160 -8.68 -6.54 -1.39
CA GLY A 160 -8.39 -7.96 -1.18
C GLY A 160 -9.65 -8.83 -1.31
N GLY A 161 -9.71 -9.96 -0.60
CA GLY A 161 -10.88 -10.86 -0.61
C GLY A 161 -10.76 -12.02 -1.61
N PRO A 162 -11.78 -12.90 -1.70
CA PRO A 162 -11.81 -14.02 -2.65
C PRO A 162 -11.92 -13.58 -4.10
N SER A 163 -11.57 -14.46 -5.03
CA SER A 163 -11.42 -14.15 -6.46
C SER A 163 -12.69 -13.66 -7.12
N SER A 164 -13.86 -14.14 -6.67
CA SER A 164 -15.17 -13.68 -7.15
C SER A 164 -15.41 -12.19 -6.86
N GLU A 165 -15.09 -11.75 -5.65
CA GLU A 165 -15.25 -10.35 -5.22
C GLU A 165 -14.28 -9.44 -5.97
N ARG A 166 -12.99 -9.82 -5.98
CA ARG A 166 -11.95 -9.07 -6.70
C ARG A 166 -12.28 -8.92 -8.19
N LYS A 167 -12.70 -10.01 -8.85
CA LYS A 167 -13.06 -9.98 -10.27
C LYS A 167 -14.30 -9.12 -10.54
N ALA A 168 -15.32 -9.20 -9.68
CA ALA A 168 -16.52 -8.37 -9.81
C ALA A 168 -16.20 -6.87 -9.65
N GLU A 169 -15.40 -6.50 -8.65
CA GLU A 169 -14.97 -5.12 -8.42
C GLU A 169 -14.16 -4.57 -9.61
N LEU A 170 -13.18 -5.33 -10.09
CA LEU A 170 -12.37 -4.94 -11.26
C LEU A 170 -13.21 -4.81 -12.53
N LYS A 171 -14.18 -5.71 -12.74
CA LYS A 171 -15.10 -5.63 -13.88
C LYS A 171 -16.00 -4.40 -13.78
N GLU A 172 -16.48 -4.07 -12.60
CA GLU A 172 -17.42 -2.97 -12.38
C GLU A 172 -16.73 -1.59 -12.45
N TYR A 173 -15.59 -1.43 -11.80
CA TYR A 173 -14.94 -0.12 -11.70
C TYR A 173 -13.82 0.10 -12.72
N PHE A 174 -13.14 -0.96 -13.15
CA PHE A 174 -11.99 -0.86 -14.06
C PHE A 174 -12.21 -1.51 -15.44
N LYS A 175 -13.38 -2.13 -15.65
CA LYS A 175 -13.86 -2.62 -16.96
C LYS A 175 -12.96 -3.66 -17.64
N PHE A 176 -12.21 -4.45 -16.88
CA PHE A 176 -11.40 -5.57 -17.39
C PHE A 176 -11.61 -6.86 -16.58
N ASP A 177 -11.29 -8.00 -17.20
CA ASP A 177 -11.25 -9.31 -16.54
C ASP A 177 -9.81 -9.62 -16.10
N CYS A 178 -9.60 -9.80 -14.79
CA CYS A 178 -8.26 -10.03 -14.26
C CYS A 178 -7.73 -11.42 -14.57
N SER A 179 -6.57 -11.45 -15.24
CA SER A 179 -5.82 -12.65 -15.61
C SER A 179 -4.43 -12.73 -14.95
N CYS A 180 -4.22 -12.04 -13.82
CA CYS A 180 -2.97 -12.11 -13.07
C CYS A 180 -2.67 -13.54 -12.56
N CYS A 181 -1.45 -13.76 -12.07
CA CYS A 181 -0.97 -15.06 -11.60
C CYS A 181 -1.92 -15.74 -10.58
N LEU A 182 -2.54 -14.98 -9.66
CA LEU A 182 -3.52 -15.51 -8.72
C LEU A 182 -4.86 -15.85 -9.39
N CYS A 183 -5.40 -14.95 -10.22
CA CYS A 183 -6.72 -15.14 -10.84
C CYS A 183 -6.72 -16.22 -11.93
N SER A 184 -5.54 -16.57 -12.44
CA SER A 184 -5.28 -17.59 -13.46
C SER A 184 -4.81 -18.93 -12.88
N LEU A 185 -4.80 -19.09 -11.55
CA LEU A 185 -4.52 -20.37 -10.90
C LEU A 185 -5.49 -21.46 -11.39
N PRO A 186 -5.07 -22.74 -11.43
CA PRO A 186 -5.97 -23.86 -11.62
C PRO A 186 -7.11 -23.84 -10.61
N ALA A 187 -8.32 -24.24 -11.03
CA ALA A 187 -9.54 -24.08 -10.22
C ALA A 187 -9.44 -24.66 -8.80
N ALA A 188 -8.75 -25.79 -8.63
CA ALA A 188 -8.55 -26.40 -7.31
C ALA A 188 -7.65 -25.53 -6.40
N GLU A 189 -6.58 -24.95 -6.93
CA GLU A 189 -5.67 -24.08 -6.18
C GLU A 189 -6.30 -22.70 -5.91
N LEU A 190 -7.03 -22.16 -6.89
CA LEU A 190 -7.80 -20.94 -6.71
C LEU A 190 -8.83 -21.09 -5.57
N LYS A 191 -9.53 -22.23 -5.51
CA LYS A 191 -10.48 -22.53 -4.43
C LYS A 191 -9.82 -22.57 -3.05
N LYS A 192 -8.58 -23.10 -2.95
CA LYS A 192 -7.82 -23.10 -1.69
C LYS A 192 -7.38 -21.69 -1.28
N SER A 193 -6.88 -20.89 -2.24
CA SER A 193 -6.54 -19.48 -2.02
C SER A 193 -7.76 -18.69 -1.56
N ASP A 194 -8.92 -18.85 -2.23
CA ASP A 194 -10.15 -18.19 -1.84
C ASP A 194 -10.61 -18.58 -0.44
N ALA A 195 -10.53 -19.87 -0.06
CA ALA A 195 -10.84 -20.31 1.30
C ALA A 195 -9.92 -19.66 2.36
N ARG A 196 -8.62 -19.52 2.06
CA ARG A 196 -7.68 -18.81 2.93
C ARG A 196 -8.01 -17.33 3.03
N LEU A 197 -8.32 -16.65 1.93
CA LEU A 197 -8.64 -15.23 1.92
C LEU A 197 -9.99 -14.90 2.57
N ILE A 198 -10.98 -15.80 2.49
CA ILE A 198 -12.23 -15.70 3.26
C ILE A 198 -11.94 -15.80 4.76
N ARG A 199 -11.10 -16.76 5.16
CA ARG A 199 -10.67 -16.89 6.55
C ARG A 199 -9.88 -15.65 7.01
N ALA A 200 -9.02 -15.10 6.15
CA ALA A 200 -8.28 -13.88 6.44
C ALA A 200 -9.21 -12.70 6.72
N ALA A 201 -10.26 -12.50 5.90
CA ALA A 201 -11.25 -11.45 6.12
C ALA A 201 -12.02 -11.63 7.45
N ALA A 202 -12.38 -12.86 7.80
CA ALA A 202 -13.03 -13.14 9.09
C ALA A 202 -12.10 -12.88 10.29
N LEU A 203 -10.79 -13.17 10.15
CA LEU A 203 -9.80 -12.87 11.17
C LEU A 203 -9.59 -11.36 11.33
N ASP A 204 -9.46 -10.62 10.22
CA ASP A 204 -9.30 -9.16 10.20
C ASP A 204 -10.47 -8.46 10.90
N GLN A 205 -11.71 -8.86 10.59
CA GLN A 205 -12.90 -8.37 11.30
C GLN A 205 -12.85 -8.69 12.81
N ALA A 206 -12.47 -9.93 13.17
CA ALA A 206 -12.36 -10.33 14.57
C ALA A 206 -11.32 -9.52 15.36
N ILE A 207 -10.22 -9.13 14.71
CA ILE A 207 -9.15 -8.31 15.30
C ILE A 207 -9.63 -6.88 15.56
N GLY A 208 -10.42 -6.30 14.66
CA GLY A 208 -10.94 -4.93 14.79
C GLY A 208 -11.97 -4.70 15.91
N HIS A 209 -12.45 -5.75 16.60
CA HIS A 209 -13.43 -5.61 17.68
C HIS A 209 -12.79 -5.30 19.04
N ALA A 210 -12.82 -4.02 19.44
CA ALA A 210 -12.21 -3.52 20.69
C ALA A 210 -12.62 -4.29 21.96
N GLU A 211 -13.88 -4.72 22.06
CA GLU A 211 -14.36 -5.52 23.20
C GLU A 211 -13.66 -6.89 23.27
N THR A 212 -13.44 -7.53 22.13
CA THR A 212 -12.75 -8.83 22.04
C THR A 212 -11.28 -8.69 22.40
N VAL A 213 -10.63 -7.61 21.94
CA VAL A 213 -9.24 -7.26 22.31
C VAL A 213 -9.13 -7.19 23.83
N MET A 214 -10.01 -6.46 24.51
CA MET A 214 -9.94 -6.29 25.96
C MET A 214 -10.22 -7.59 26.74
N ARG A 215 -11.21 -8.39 26.31
CA ARG A 215 -11.64 -9.59 27.05
C ARG A 215 -10.73 -10.79 26.79
N ASN A 216 -10.37 -11.03 25.53
CA ASN A 216 -9.68 -12.24 25.08
C ASN A 216 -8.42 -11.93 24.25
N PRO A 217 -7.45 -11.18 24.79
CA PRO A 217 -6.31 -10.70 24.01
C PRO A 217 -5.41 -11.83 23.49
N GLU A 218 -5.30 -12.95 24.19
CA GLU A 218 -4.56 -14.13 23.72
C GLU A 218 -5.20 -14.72 22.45
N LYS A 219 -6.54 -14.72 22.37
CA LYS A 219 -7.26 -15.19 21.18
C LYS A 219 -7.03 -14.23 20.02
N VAL A 220 -7.10 -12.92 20.25
CA VAL A 220 -6.91 -11.93 19.19
C VAL A 220 -5.48 -11.93 18.68
N LEU A 221 -4.47 -12.03 19.55
CA LEU A 221 -3.07 -12.13 19.12
C LEU A 221 -2.81 -13.40 18.28
N ARG A 222 -3.43 -14.54 18.64
CA ARG A 222 -3.41 -15.75 17.79
C ARG A 222 -4.13 -15.55 16.45
N SER A 223 -5.19 -14.74 16.40
CA SER A 223 -5.83 -14.34 15.14
C SER A 223 -4.88 -13.52 14.28
N CYS A 224 -4.14 -12.56 14.85
CA CYS A 224 -3.09 -11.81 14.15
C CYS A 224 -2.03 -12.76 13.58
N LYS A 225 -1.53 -13.72 14.37
CA LYS A 225 -0.57 -14.72 13.86
C LYS A 225 -1.16 -15.55 12.72
N SER A 226 -2.39 -16.04 12.88
CA SER A 226 -3.06 -16.82 11.83
C SER A 226 -3.24 -16.03 10.54
N LEU A 227 -3.57 -14.74 10.66
CA LEU A 227 -3.72 -13.82 9.52
C LEU A 227 -2.38 -13.58 8.83
N GLU A 228 -1.31 -13.35 9.61
CA GLU A 228 0.06 -13.20 9.12
C GLU A 228 0.54 -14.44 8.35
N THR A 229 0.28 -15.64 8.89
CA THR A 229 0.59 -16.90 8.22
C THR A 229 -0.16 -17.04 6.90
N ILE A 230 -1.46 -16.72 6.85
CA ILE A 230 -2.22 -16.75 5.60
C ILE A 230 -1.61 -15.80 4.57
N TYR A 231 -1.25 -14.58 4.96
CA TYR A 231 -0.64 -13.63 4.04
C TYR A 231 0.72 -14.12 3.51
N ARG A 232 1.54 -14.75 4.35
CA ARG A 232 2.79 -15.40 3.89
C ARG A 232 2.53 -16.53 2.91
N GLU A 233 1.58 -17.41 3.20
CA GLU A 233 1.19 -18.52 2.31
C GLU A 233 0.66 -18.03 0.96
N GLU A 234 -0.08 -16.93 0.94
CA GLU A 234 -0.57 -16.27 -0.28
C GLU A 234 0.50 -15.42 -0.99
N GLY A 235 1.71 -15.30 -0.43
CA GLY A 235 2.79 -14.50 -0.97
C GLY A 235 2.60 -12.99 -0.86
N ILE A 236 1.64 -12.53 -0.04
CA ILE A 236 1.32 -11.11 0.17
C ILE A 236 2.47 -10.44 0.93
N LYS A 237 2.97 -9.34 0.38
CA LYS A 237 4.12 -8.58 0.90
C LYS A 237 3.88 -7.07 1.04
N ASP A 238 2.65 -6.63 0.75
CA ASP A 238 2.26 -5.21 0.83
C ASP A 238 1.79 -4.81 2.25
N GLN A 239 1.22 -3.60 2.36
CA GLN A 239 0.76 -2.96 3.57
C GLN A 239 -0.13 -3.83 4.48
N ARG A 240 -0.77 -4.87 3.94
CA ARG A 240 -1.56 -5.82 4.73
C ARG A 240 -0.72 -6.51 5.81
N ILE A 241 0.54 -6.85 5.53
CA ILE A 241 1.46 -7.40 6.52
C ILE A 241 1.75 -6.37 7.62
N GLY A 242 2.04 -5.12 7.23
CA GLY A 242 2.29 -4.04 8.17
C GLY A 242 1.10 -3.79 9.10
N ARG A 243 -0.13 -3.83 8.58
CA ARG A 243 -1.37 -3.69 9.38
C ARG A 243 -1.46 -4.76 10.48
N VAL A 244 -1.13 -6.02 10.18
CA VAL A 244 -1.15 -7.08 11.20
C VAL A 244 -0.17 -6.80 12.34
N TYR A 245 1.03 -6.30 12.03
CA TYR A 245 2.01 -5.92 13.05
C TYR A 245 1.56 -4.70 13.85
N TRP A 246 0.86 -3.76 13.22
CA TRP A 246 0.24 -2.62 13.90
C TRP A 246 -0.85 -3.07 14.89
N ASP A 247 -1.73 -3.98 14.48
CA ASP A 247 -2.78 -4.51 15.36
C ASP A 247 -2.17 -5.28 16.55
N ALA A 248 -1.17 -6.13 16.29
CA ALA A 248 -0.46 -6.86 17.34
C ALA A 248 0.27 -5.94 18.32
N PHE A 249 0.87 -4.84 17.82
CA PHE A 249 1.44 -3.78 18.63
C PHE A 249 0.38 -3.19 19.57
N GLN A 250 -0.77 -2.76 19.03
CA GLN A 250 -1.83 -2.12 19.83
C GLN A 250 -2.40 -3.06 20.89
N ILE A 251 -2.61 -4.34 20.55
CA ILE A 251 -3.08 -5.37 21.50
C ILE A 251 -2.08 -5.52 22.66
N CYS A 252 -0.79 -5.68 22.36
CA CYS A 252 0.25 -5.83 23.39
C CYS A 252 0.34 -4.57 24.27
N ASN A 253 0.33 -3.39 23.64
CA ASN A 253 0.47 -2.10 24.33
C ASN A 253 -0.71 -1.82 25.27
N ARG A 254 -1.94 -2.15 24.84
CA ARG A 254 -3.16 -2.06 25.65
C ARG A 254 -3.10 -2.89 26.93
N HIS A 255 -2.41 -4.03 26.90
CA HIS A 255 -2.28 -4.96 28.03
C HIS A 255 -0.96 -4.84 28.81
N GLY A 256 -0.16 -3.81 28.51
CA GLY A 256 1.07 -3.49 29.22
C GLY A 256 2.29 -4.33 28.81
N ASP A 257 2.20 -5.10 27.71
CA ASP A 257 3.35 -5.87 27.20
C ASP A 257 4.25 -4.98 26.34
N LEU A 258 5.04 -4.13 27.00
CA LEU A 258 5.91 -3.16 26.34
C LEU A 258 7.03 -3.83 25.55
N ALA A 259 7.51 -5.00 25.99
CA ALA A 259 8.53 -5.77 25.28
C ALA A 259 8.03 -6.19 23.88
N ARG A 260 6.88 -6.88 23.82
CA ARG A 260 6.30 -7.30 22.54
C ARG A 260 5.76 -6.14 21.72
N ALA A 261 5.18 -5.12 22.37
CA ALA A 261 4.76 -3.91 21.67
C ALA A 261 5.95 -3.27 20.94
N SER A 262 7.08 -3.07 21.62
CA SER A 262 8.30 -2.55 20.97
C SER A 262 8.76 -3.43 19.79
N ALA A 263 8.75 -4.75 19.95
CA ALA A 263 9.13 -5.68 18.88
C ALA A 263 8.16 -5.65 17.67
N PHE A 264 6.85 -5.56 17.90
CA PHE A 264 5.86 -5.41 16.83
C PHE A 264 5.94 -4.04 16.15
N ALA A 265 6.19 -2.97 16.91
CA ALA A 265 6.43 -1.63 16.35
C ALA A 265 7.66 -1.62 15.43
N LYS A 266 8.72 -2.39 15.76
CA LYS A 266 9.87 -2.60 14.88
C LYS A 266 9.47 -3.28 13.55
N LYS A 267 8.73 -4.40 13.59
CA LYS A 267 8.26 -5.09 12.38
C LYS A 267 7.31 -4.23 11.53
N TYR A 268 6.44 -3.45 12.19
CA TYR A 268 5.60 -2.46 11.52
C TYR A 268 6.44 -1.39 10.82
N ARG A 269 7.46 -0.84 11.50
CA ARG A 269 8.41 0.12 10.90
C ARG A 269 9.10 -0.46 9.67
N GLU A 270 9.61 -1.68 9.75
CA GLU A 270 10.27 -2.36 8.62
C GLU A 270 9.31 -2.50 7.43
N SER A 271 8.05 -2.84 7.68
CA SER A 271 7.01 -2.91 6.64
C SER A 271 6.71 -1.54 6.02
N LYS A 272 6.70 -0.48 6.83
CA LYS A 272 6.52 0.90 6.35
C LYS A 272 7.67 1.38 5.49
N ILE A 273 8.90 1.09 5.89
CA ILE A 273 10.09 1.41 5.09
C ILE A 273 10.04 0.69 3.74
N LEU A 274 9.71 -0.59 3.74
CA LEU A 274 9.63 -1.40 2.54
C LEU A 274 8.65 -0.83 1.50
N GLY A 275 7.46 -0.39 1.93
CA GLY A 275 6.39 0.06 1.03
C GLY A 275 6.29 1.57 0.82
N GLU A 276 6.84 2.38 1.72
CA GLU A 276 6.58 3.83 1.79
C GLU A 276 7.85 4.68 1.95
N GLY A 277 9.01 4.07 2.22
CA GLY A 277 10.27 4.77 2.48
C GLY A 277 10.47 5.16 3.94
N GLU A 278 11.73 5.46 4.30
CA GLU A 278 12.13 5.79 5.69
C GLU A 278 11.59 7.13 6.19
N ASP A 279 11.31 8.07 5.29
CA ASP A 279 10.76 9.39 5.58
C ASP A 279 9.22 9.41 5.68
N SER A 280 8.56 8.26 5.46
CA SER A 280 7.11 8.11 5.63
C SER A 280 6.67 8.38 7.07
N GLU A 281 5.48 8.96 7.24
CA GLU A 281 4.93 9.26 8.56
C GLU A 281 4.83 8.00 9.43
N GLY A 282 4.35 6.89 8.86
CA GLY A 282 4.27 5.61 9.55
C GLY A 282 5.63 5.07 10.02
N ALA A 283 6.69 5.20 9.21
CA ALA A 283 8.03 4.75 9.62
C ALA A 283 8.63 5.63 10.74
N VAL A 284 8.35 6.94 10.70
CA VAL A 284 8.80 7.91 11.72
C VAL A 284 8.05 7.69 13.04
N GLU A 285 6.74 7.52 13.00
CA GLU A 285 5.91 7.24 14.18
C GLU A 285 6.29 5.90 14.82
N ALA A 286 6.42 4.84 14.01
CA ALA A 286 6.80 3.52 14.49
C ALA A 286 8.17 3.53 15.20
N LEU A 287 9.11 4.40 14.78
CA LEU A 287 10.38 4.58 15.49
C LEU A 287 10.20 5.12 16.91
N VAL A 288 9.24 6.03 17.10
CA VAL A 288 8.89 6.57 18.42
C VAL A 288 8.30 5.47 19.30
N PHE A 289 7.34 4.70 18.77
CA PHE A 289 6.67 3.63 19.51
C PHE A 289 7.57 2.43 19.80
N MET A 290 8.52 2.14 18.93
CA MET A 290 9.54 1.12 19.17
C MET A 290 10.41 1.49 20.38
N ARG A 291 10.74 2.78 20.57
CA ARG A 291 11.55 3.26 21.70
C ARG A 291 10.75 3.38 22.99
N ASP A 292 9.51 3.86 22.89
CA ASP A 292 8.61 4.05 24.02
C ASP A 292 7.16 3.77 23.59
N PRO A 293 6.69 2.51 23.72
CA PRO A 293 5.34 2.12 23.30
C PRO A 293 4.23 2.93 23.99
N LYS A 294 4.51 3.51 25.16
CA LYS A 294 3.53 4.29 25.93
C LYS A 294 3.12 5.60 25.26
N LYS A 295 3.85 6.04 24.23
CA LYS A 295 3.54 7.25 23.46
C LYS A 295 2.40 7.07 22.48
N ASP A 296 1.98 5.83 22.23
CA ASP A 296 0.79 5.55 21.43
C ASP A 296 -0.47 5.49 22.31
N ASP A 297 -1.59 5.97 21.77
CA ASP A 297 -2.88 6.06 22.48
C ASP A 297 -3.50 4.69 22.82
N SER A 298 -3.00 3.60 22.23
CA SER A 298 -3.40 2.25 22.62
C SER A 298 -2.84 1.84 23.98
N TYR A 299 -1.86 2.54 24.54
CA TYR A 299 -1.37 2.23 25.88
C TYR A 299 -2.47 2.42 26.93
N GLY A 300 -2.45 1.60 27.99
CA GLY A 300 -3.34 1.76 29.12
C GLY A 300 -4.77 1.25 28.87
N GLY A 301 -4.97 -0.06 29.07
CA GLY A 301 -6.29 -0.67 29.22
C GLY A 301 -6.30 -1.76 30.30
N SER A 302 -5.25 -2.57 30.37
CA SER A 302 -4.96 -3.42 31.53
C SER A 302 -3.45 -3.62 31.70
N GLN A 303 -3.05 -4.39 32.72
CA GLN A 303 -1.66 -4.76 33.00
C GLN A 303 -1.45 -6.28 33.01
N ARG A 304 -2.32 -7.02 32.32
CA ARG A 304 -2.32 -8.50 32.28
C ARG A 304 -0.99 -9.08 31.81
N TRP A 305 -0.28 -8.35 30.95
CA TRP A 305 0.95 -8.82 30.32
C TRP A 305 2.13 -7.87 30.60
N LYS A 306 2.09 -7.21 31.76
CA LYS A 306 3.08 -6.20 32.15
C LYS A 306 4.53 -6.68 31.91
N SER A 307 5.24 -5.95 31.05
CA SER A 307 6.66 -6.11 30.78
C SER A 307 7.29 -4.73 30.54
N LYS A 308 8.62 -4.68 30.46
CA LYS A 308 9.39 -3.51 30.04
C LYS A 308 10.08 -3.77 28.71
N VAL A 309 10.46 -2.73 27.99
CA VAL A 309 11.17 -2.87 26.70
C VAL A 309 12.49 -3.64 26.87
N GLU A 310 13.12 -3.54 28.04
CA GLU A 310 14.37 -4.26 28.35
C GLU A 310 14.19 -5.77 28.48
N ASP A 311 12.94 -6.25 28.63
CA ASP A 311 12.60 -7.68 28.75
C ASP A 311 12.54 -8.40 27.39
N ILE A 312 12.87 -7.72 26.28
CA ILE A 312 13.02 -8.35 24.96
C ILE A 312 14.18 -9.36 25.02
N PRO A 313 13.96 -10.64 24.65
CA PRO A 313 14.99 -11.67 24.67
C PRO A 313 16.21 -11.30 23.82
N LYS A 314 17.41 -11.64 24.31
CA LYS A 314 18.69 -11.40 23.62
C LYS A 314 19.43 -12.73 23.47
N GLY A 315 20.11 -12.90 22.33
CA GLY A 315 20.92 -14.09 22.06
C GLY A 315 20.12 -15.38 21.85
N VAL A 316 18.82 -15.26 21.60
CA VAL A 316 17.95 -16.38 21.19
C VAL A 316 17.96 -16.52 19.67
N SER A 317 17.62 -17.70 19.16
CA SER A 317 17.43 -17.92 17.73
C SER A 317 16.20 -17.17 17.20
N ASP A 318 16.12 -16.99 15.87
CA ASP A 318 14.96 -16.37 15.22
C ASP A 318 13.66 -17.15 15.49
N GLU A 319 13.74 -18.48 15.55
CA GLU A 319 12.58 -19.34 15.86
C GLU A 319 12.09 -19.13 17.29
N GLU A 320 13.01 -19.11 18.27
CA GLU A 320 12.68 -18.83 19.67
C GLU A 320 12.13 -17.42 19.85
N PHE A 321 12.69 -16.44 19.12
CA PHE A 321 12.19 -15.07 19.12
C PHE A 321 10.77 -14.97 18.57
N GLU A 322 10.46 -15.63 17.45
CA GLU A 322 9.12 -15.63 16.87
C GLU A 322 8.11 -16.32 17.80
N LYS A 323 8.45 -17.47 18.42
CA LYS A 323 7.58 -18.12 19.42
C LYS A 323 7.31 -17.19 20.60
N TRP A 324 8.35 -16.56 21.14
CA TRP A 324 8.21 -15.56 22.18
C TRP A 324 7.29 -14.42 21.71
N LEU A 325 7.52 -13.85 20.54
CA LEU A 325 6.77 -12.70 20.02
C LEU A 325 5.27 -12.99 19.93
N TRP A 326 4.89 -14.19 19.48
CA TRP A 326 3.50 -14.61 19.33
C TRP A 326 2.88 -15.28 20.55
N ARG A 327 3.64 -15.37 21.66
CA ARG A 327 3.22 -16.03 22.92
C ARG A 327 2.88 -17.51 22.74
N GLU A 328 3.73 -18.20 21.97
CA GLU A 328 3.70 -19.66 21.75
C GLU A 328 4.64 -20.40 22.69
#